data_AF-A0A2Z4U8S0-F1
#
_entry.id   AF-A0A2Z4U8S0-F1
#
_cell.length_a   1.000
_cell.length_b   1.000
_cell.length_c   1.000
_cell.angle_alpha   90.00
_cell.angle_beta   90.00
_cell.angle_gamma   90.00
#
_symmetry.space_group_name_H-M   'P 1'
#
loop_
_entity.id
_entity.type
_entity.pdbx_description
1 polymer ?
#
loop_
_entity_poly.entity_id
_entity_poly.type
_entity_poly.pdbx_seq_one_letter_code
_entity_poly.pdbx_strand_id
1 'polypeptide(L)'
;MSTIVLACSSLKEYIKTAMETQNVNYDIILIDRSFHIEPAKMKREIQNTLSKLPTNIDTVLVAMGFCGGTWDNVTFPFRIVIPRVDDCISMLLQTDDQYISNRKETGTSLDYVSGSNRILEKLLTGRWDKQFLVAEPGHRIRHADFFE
;
A
#
# COMPACT_ATOMS: atom_id res chain seq x y z
N MET A 1 -2.55 -14.33 -15.51
CA MET A 1 -3.00 -13.63 -14.29
C MET A 1 -2.78 -12.15 -14.50
N SER A 2 -3.80 -11.31 -14.30
CA SER A 2 -3.67 -9.86 -14.48
C SER A 2 -3.44 -9.16 -13.14
N THR A 3 -2.49 -8.23 -13.11
CA THR A 3 -2.07 -7.50 -11.90
C THR A 3 -2.09 -6.01 -12.18
N ILE A 4 -2.59 -5.24 -11.23
CA ILE A 4 -2.60 -3.77 -11.28
C ILE A 4 -2.07 -3.19 -9.97
N VAL A 5 -1.64 -1.94 -10.01
CA VAL A 5 -1.22 -1.18 -8.84
C VAL A 5 -2.30 -0.16 -8.48
N LEU A 6 -2.75 -0.17 -7.23
CA LEU A 6 -3.54 0.91 -6.65
C LEU A 6 -2.64 1.80 -5.80
N ALA A 7 -2.70 3.11 -5.99
CA ALA A 7 -1.88 4.05 -5.23
C ALA A 7 -2.60 5.37 -4.96
N CYS A 8 -2.14 6.10 -3.94
CA CYS A 8 -2.49 7.51 -3.84
C CYS A 8 -1.72 8.33 -4.89
N SER A 9 -2.34 9.39 -5.42
CA SER A 9 -1.68 10.35 -6.30
C SER A 9 -0.42 10.99 -5.71
N SER A 10 -0.26 11.05 -4.38
CA SER A 10 0.97 11.51 -3.72
C SER A 10 2.18 10.58 -3.92
N LEU A 11 1.94 9.29 -4.20
CA LEU A 11 2.97 8.27 -4.39
C LEU A 11 3.31 8.00 -5.86
N LYS A 12 2.64 8.68 -6.79
CA LYS A 12 2.75 8.43 -8.23
C LYS A 12 4.21 8.38 -8.73
N GLU A 13 5.00 9.40 -8.40
CA GLU A 13 6.38 9.49 -8.88
C GLU A 13 7.29 8.44 -8.22
N TYR A 14 7.11 8.16 -6.92
CA TYR A 14 7.85 7.11 -6.22
C TYR A 14 7.62 5.73 -6.84
N ILE A 15 6.37 5.41 -7.19
CA ILE A 15 6.01 4.14 -7.82
C ILE A 15 6.60 4.04 -9.22
N LYS A 16 6.53 5.12 -10.01
CA LYS A 16 7.14 5.14 -11.34
C LYS A 16 8.65 4.92 -11.28
N THR A 17 9.35 5.63 -10.39
CA THR A 17 10.78 5.43 -10.20
C THR A 17 11.10 4.00 -9.75
N ALA A 18 10.29 3.40 -8.86
CA ALA A 18 10.46 2.01 -8.46
C ALA A 18 10.22 1.04 -9.63
N MET A 19 9.20 1.27 -10.46
CA MET A 19 8.92 0.49 -11.67
C MET A 19 10.09 0.54 -12.66
N GLU A 20 10.62 1.74 -12.93
CA GLU A 20 11.78 1.96 -13.79
C GLU A 20 13.02 1.24 -13.24
N THR A 21 13.31 1.42 -11.95
CA THR A 21 14.47 0.82 -11.28
C THR A 21 14.43 -0.70 -11.30
N GLN A 22 13.24 -1.29 -11.13
CA GLN A 22 13.05 -2.74 -11.12
C GLN A 22 12.74 -3.32 -12.51
N ASN A 23 12.68 -2.49 -13.56
CA ASN A 23 12.32 -2.88 -14.92
C ASN A 23 11.00 -3.67 -15.00
N VAL A 24 9.97 -3.17 -14.32
CA VAL A 24 8.61 -3.74 -14.31
C VAL A 24 7.60 -2.70 -14.78
N ASN A 25 6.49 -3.16 -15.35
CA ASN A 25 5.45 -2.27 -15.87
C ASN A 25 4.07 -2.83 -15.50
N TYR A 26 3.33 -2.10 -14.67
CA TYR A 26 1.96 -2.41 -14.30
C TYR A 26 1.07 -1.18 -14.53
N ASP A 27 -0.18 -1.41 -14.88
CA ASP A 27 -1.17 -0.34 -14.91
C ASP A 27 -1.40 0.21 -13.49
N ILE A 28 -1.46 1.54 -13.38
CA ILE A 28 -1.62 2.25 -12.11
C ILE A 28 -2.99 2.93 -12.06
N ILE A 29 -3.77 2.60 -11.03
CA ILE A 29 -4.98 3.32 -10.64
C ILE A 29 -4.63 4.27 -9.50
N LEU A 30 -4.93 5.56 -9.69
CA LEU A 30 -4.65 6.60 -8.71
C LEU A 30 -5.90 7.04 -7.95
N ILE A 31 -5.82 7.04 -6.63
CA ILE A 31 -6.79 7.65 -5.73
C ILE A 31 -6.31 9.06 -5.39
N ASP A 32 -7.19 10.04 -5.55
CA ASP A 32 -6.85 11.45 -5.31
C ASP A 32 -6.43 11.68 -3.85
N ARG A 33 -5.28 12.32 -3.64
CA ARG A 33 -4.75 12.63 -2.31
C ARG A 33 -5.69 13.49 -1.47
N SER A 34 -6.58 14.28 -2.07
CA SER A 34 -7.56 15.13 -1.37
C SER A 34 -8.45 14.33 -0.41
N PHE A 35 -8.65 13.03 -0.65
CA PHE A 35 -9.38 12.17 0.27
C PHE A 35 -8.67 11.92 1.62
N HIS A 36 -7.40 12.29 1.79
CA HIS A 36 -6.69 12.21 3.09
C HIS A 36 -7.33 13.07 4.19
N ILE A 37 -8.16 14.06 3.82
CA ILE A 37 -8.87 14.91 4.78
C ILE A 37 -9.92 14.10 5.56
N GLU A 38 -10.50 13.06 4.96
CA GLU A 38 -11.54 12.23 5.60
C GLU A 38 -11.34 10.75 5.22
N PRO A 39 -10.72 9.93 6.10
CA PRO A 39 -10.43 8.51 5.80
C PRO A 39 -11.65 7.70 5.38
N ALA A 40 -12.84 8.02 5.90
CA ALA A 40 -14.09 7.39 5.48
C ALA A 40 -14.44 7.64 4.01
N LYS A 41 -14.13 8.83 3.46
CA LYS A 41 -14.27 9.11 2.02
C LYS A 41 -13.27 8.30 1.22
N MET A 42 -12.01 8.25 1.65
CA MET A 42 -10.98 7.46 0.97
C MET A 42 -11.37 5.98 0.90
N LYS A 43 -11.84 5.41 2.01
CA LYS A 43 -12.32 4.03 2.08
C LYS A 43 -13.47 3.75 1.12
N ARG A 44 -14.43 4.68 0.99
CA ARG A 44 -15.52 4.56 0.02
C ARG A 44 -15.00 4.64 -1.42
N GLU A 45 -14.10 5.57 -1.70
CA GLU A 45 -13.54 5.72 -3.04
C GLU A 45 -12.76 4.47 -3.46
N ILE A 46 -11.88 3.95 -2.61
CA ILE A 46 -11.14 2.70 -2.89
C ILE A 46 -12.09 1.55 -3.21
N GLN A 47 -13.13 1.33 -2.40
CA GLN A 47 -14.11 0.27 -2.67
C GLN A 47 -14.88 0.50 -3.98
N ASN A 48 -15.26 1.75 -4.28
CA ASN A 48 -15.94 2.11 -5.53
C ASN A 48 -15.04 1.90 -6.76
N THR A 49 -13.76 2.23 -6.66
CA THR A 49 -12.78 2.03 -7.72
C THR A 49 -12.53 0.53 -7.94
N LEU A 50 -12.28 -0.19 -6.86
CA LEU A 50 -11.94 -1.61 -6.89
C LEU A 50 -13.11 -2.52 -7.30
N SER A 51 -14.36 -2.13 -7.01
CA SER A 51 -15.56 -2.87 -7.44
C SER A 51 -15.83 -2.78 -8.95
N LYS A 52 -15.23 -1.81 -9.63
CA LYS A 52 -15.34 -1.61 -11.09
C LYS A 52 -14.25 -2.34 -11.88
N LEU A 53 -13.36 -3.06 -11.20
CA LEU A 53 -12.28 -3.76 -11.86
C LEU A 53 -12.81 -4.85 -12.79
N PRO A 54 -12.17 -5.06 -13.96
CA PRO A 54 -12.46 -6.19 -14.81
C PRO A 54 -12.34 -7.53 -14.08
N THR A 55 -13.14 -8.51 -14.46
CA THR A 55 -13.18 -9.84 -13.81
C THR A 55 -11.90 -10.67 -14.01
N ASN A 56 -11.03 -10.27 -14.95
CA ASN A 56 -9.75 -10.92 -15.20
C ASN A 56 -8.60 -10.39 -14.32
N ILE A 57 -8.86 -9.40 -13.43
CA ILE A 57 -7.87 -8.95 -12.44
C ILE A 57 -7.82 -9.94 -11.28
N ASP A 58 -6.66 -10.57 -11.09
CA ASP A 58 -6.45 -11.57 -10.04
C ASP A 58 -5.74 -10.99 -8.82
N THR A 59 -4.96 -9.93 -9.00
CA THR A 59 -4.13 -9.34 -7.93
C THR A 59 -4.10 -7.82 -8.03
N VAL A 60 -4.30 -7.16 -6.88
CA VAL A 60 -4.13 -5.72 -6.71
C VAL A 60 -2.96 -5.49 -5.76
N LEU A 61 -1.91 -4.85 -6.26
CA LEU A 61 -0.79 -4.37 -5.47
C LEU A 61 -1.12 -2.99 -4.92
N VAL A 62 -1.23 -2.86 -3.61
CA VAL A 62 -1.57 -1.61 -2.96
C VAL A 62 -0.29 -0.90 -2.52
N ALA A 63 0.09 0.13 -3.27
CA ALA A 63 1.20 1.00 -2.92
C ALA A 63 0.72 2.11 -1.95
N MET A 64 0.22 1.71 -0.78
CA MET A 64 -0.30 2.58 0.29
C MET A 64 -0.14 1.88 1.64
N GLY A 65 -0.09 2.66 2.74
CA GLY A 65 -0.22 2.12 4.10
C GLY A 65 -1.68 1.95 4.55
N PHE A 66 -1.87 1.71 5.85
CA PHE A 66 -3.20 1.58 6.47
C PHE A 66 -3.99 2.90 6.46
N CYS A 67 -3.29 4.04 6.48
CA CYS A 67 -3.79 5.39 6.23
C CYS A 67 -5.10 5.70 6.96
N GLY A 68 -5.08 5.60 8.29
CA GLY A 68 -6.22 5.94 9.14
C GLY A 68 -7.40 4.97 9.05
N GLY A 69 -7.14 3.68 8.82
CA GLY A 69 -8.20 2.65 8.80
C GLY A 69 -8.91 2.48 7.47
N THR A 70 -8.33 2.99 6.39
CA THR A 70 -8.94 2.93 5.05
C THR A 70 -9.18 1.49 4.59
N TRP A 71 -8.36 0.56 5.07
CA TRP A 71 -8.40 -0.87 4.74
C TRP A 71 -9.09 -1.73 5.81
N ASP A 72 -9.61 -1.14 6.88
CA ASP A 72 -10.22 -1.93 7.95
C ASP A 72 -11.61 -2.44 7.55
N ASN A 73 -11.93 -3.69 7.88
CA ASN A 73 -13.23 -4.32 7.64
C ASN A 73 -13.70 -4.20 6.18
N VAL A 74 -12.82 -4.49 5.23
CA VAL A 74 -13.13 -4.61 3.79
C VAL A 74 -12.78 -6.01 3.27
N THR A 75 -13.44 -6.42 2.19
CA THR A 75 -13.25 -7.73 1.55
C THR A 75 -13.37 -7.57 0.04
N PHE A 76 -12.53 -8.27 -0.71
CA PHE A 76 -12.50 -8.22 -2.17
C PHE A 76 -12.44 -9.63 -2.80
N PRO A 77 -12.93 -9.80 -4.04
CA PRO A 77 -12.97 -11.10 -4.73
C PRO A 77 -11.64 -11.48 -5.41
N PHE A 78 -10.57 -10.71 -5.20
CA PHE A 78 -9.24 -10.92 -5.77
C PHE A 78 -8.18 -10.78 -4.67
N ARG A 79 -6.94 -11.19 -4.95
CA ARG A 79 -5.84 -11.05 -4.01
C ARG A 79 -5.48 -9.57 -3.83
N ILE A 80 -5.27 -9.15 -2.59
CA ILE A 80 -4.67 -7.86 -2.26
C ILE A 80 -3.32 -8.09 -1.61
N VAL A 81 -2.30 -7.38 -2.09
CA VAL A 81 -1.00 -7.30 -1.43
C VAL A 81 -0.78 -5.87 -0.98
N ILE A 82 -0.60 -5.67 0.33
CA ILE A 82 -0.47 -4.34 0.93
C ILE A 82 0.66 -4.31 1.97
N PRO A 83 1.51 -3.27 1.99
CA PRO A 83 2.46 -3.04 3.06
C PRO A 83 1.80 -2.98 4.43
N ARG A 84 2.34 -3.72 5.41
CA ARG A 84 1.94 -3.68 6.82
C ARG A 84 2.57 -2.46 7.51
N VAL A 85 2.12 -1.26 7.14
CA VAL A 85 2.63 0.01 7.67
C VAL A 85 1.49 0.96 7.97
N ASP A 86 1.68 1.83 8.96
CA ASP A 86 0.68 2.79 9.45
C ASP A 86 0.22 3.74 8.35
N ASP A 87 1.17 4.37 7.65
CA ASP A 87 0.88 5.32 6.59
C ASP A 87 1.96 5.31 5.49
N CYS A 88 1.68 6.05 4.41
CA CYS A 88 2.59 6.20 3.28
C CYS A 88 3.94 6.85 3.66
N ILE A 89 3.99 7.64 4.74
CA ILE A 89 5.24 8.23 5.22
C ILE A 89 6.10 7.14 5.86
N SER A 90 5.52 6.34 6.77
CA SER A 90 6.21 5.22 7.41
C SER A 90 6.70 4.20 6.40
N MET A 91 5.95 4.01 5.30
CA MET A 91 6.38 3.20 4.16
C MET A 91 7.65 3.74 3.51
N LEU A 92 7.70 5.04 3.20
CA LEU A 92 8.85 5.70 2.58
C LEU A 92 10.04 5.84 3.53
N LEU A 93 9.84 5.70 4.85
CA LEU A 93 10.91 5.72 5.86
C LEU A 93 11.51 4.34 6.14
N GLN A 94 11.05 3.27 5.48
CA GLN A 94 11.69 1.95 5.59
C GLN A 94 12.99 1.94 4.77
N THR A 95 14.10 1.55 5.38
CA THR A 95 15.40 1.43 4.71
C THR A 95 15.99 0.02 4.78
N ASP A 96 15.35 -0.88 5.51
CA ASP A 96 15.78 -2.26 5.77
C ASP A 96 14.60 -3.25 5.72
N ASP A 97 14.87 -4.54 5.99
CA ASP A 97 13.87 -5.62 6.01
C ASP A 97 13.26 -5.87 7.41
N GLN A 98 13.53 -5.00 8.38
CA GLN A 98 12.85 -5.06 9.66
C GLN A 98 11.40 -4.59 9.50
N TYR A 99 10.50 -5.37 10.10
CA TYR A 99 9.10 -5.00 10.15
C TYR A 99 8.91 -4.01 11.30
N ILE A 100 8.63 -2.76 10.94
CA ILE A 100 8.27 -1.67 11.85
C ILE A 100 7.09 -0.98 11.22
N SER A 101 5.91 -1.08 11.83
CA SER A 101 4.68 -0.54 11.24
C SER A 101 4.67 0.99 11.21
N ASN A 102 5.23 1.64 12.23
CA ASN A 102 5.31 3.09 12.33
C ASN A 102 6.76 3.56 12.55
N ARG A 103 7.45 3.93 11.45
CA ARG A 103 8.83 4.48 11.51
C ARG A 103 8.91 5.91 12.05
N LYS A 104 7.78 6.57 12.28
CA LYS A 104 7.73 7.92 12.86
C LYS A 104 7.96 7.90 14.38
N GLU A 105 7.69 6.78 15.05
CA GLU A 105 7.88 6.60 16.50
C GLU A 105 9.36 6.43 16.86
N THR A 106 10.12 7.52 16.75
CA THR A 106 11.57 7.56 17.01
C THR A 106 11.89 8.57 18.10
N GLY A 107 11.44 8.31 19.34
CA GLY A 107 11.72 9.21 20.46
C GLY A 107 11.14 10.62 20.29
N THR A 108 11.42 11.51 21.24
CA THR A 108 10.78 12.84 21.32
C THR A 108 11.58 13.95 20.63
N SER A 109 12.63 13.61 19.86
CA SER A 109 13.51 14.58 19.19
C SER A 109 13.21 14.70 17.70
N LEU A 110 13.12 15.94 17.20
CA LEU A 110 13.04 16.23 15.78
C LEU A 110 14.38 15.90 15.10
N ASP A 111 14.35 15.16 14.00
CA ASP A 111 15.54 14.78 13.23
C ASP A 111 15.23 14.64 11.73
N TYR A 112 16.28 14.58 10.91
CA TYR A 112 16.22 14.24 9.49
C TYR A 112 16.66 12.79 9.27
N VAL A 113 15.79 12.00 8.67
CA VAL A 113 16.05 10.60 8.35
C VAL A 113 15.97 10.36 6.85
N SER A 114 16.79 9.43 6.34
CA SER A 114 16.71 9.03 4.93
C SER A 114 15.47 8.18 4.67
N GLY A 115 14.76 8.49 3.59
CA GLY A 115 13.72 7.62 3.04
C GLY A 115 14.23 6.68 1.94
N SER A 116 13.38 5.77 1.47
CA SER A 116 13.68 4.88 0.34
C SER A 116 12.42 4.40 -0.39
N ASN A 117 12.60 3.88 -1.61
CA ASN A 117 11.57 3.17 -2.37
C ASN A 117 11.50 1.67 -2.07
N ARG A 118 12.24 1.17 -1.07
CA ARG A 118 12.43 -0.27 -0.84
C ARG A 118 11.13 -1.07 -0.77
N ILE A 119 10.13 -0.58 -0.04
CA ILE A 119 8.84 -1.27 0.08
C ILE A 119 8.09 -1.31 -1.24
N LEU A 120 8.13 -0.22 -2.02
CA LEU A 120 7.53 -0.18 -3.36
C LEU A 120 8.22 -1.16 -4.30
N GLU A 121 9.55 -1.19 -4.29
CA GLU A 121 10.33 -2.14 -5.09
C GLU A 121 10.00 -3.59 -4.72
N LYS A 122 9.88 -3.91 -3.43
CA LYS A 122 9.50 -5.25 -2.94
C LYS A 122 8.07 -5.61 -3.35
N LEU A 123 7.13 -4.67 -3.23
CA LEU A 123 5.75 -4.85 -3.65
C LEU A 123 5.67 -5.25 -5.13
N LEU A 124 6.35 -4.49 -5.99
CA LEU A 124 6.33 -4.65 -7.45
C LEU A 124 7.08 -5.90 -7.94
N THR A 125 8.06 -6.41 -7.17
CA THR A 125 8.88 -7.56 -7.55
C THR A 125 8.43 -8.87 -6.91
N GLY A 126 7.32 -8.88 -6.17
CA GLY A 126 6.81 -10.10 -5.52
C GLY A 126 7.56 -10.51 -4.25
N ARG A 127 8.42 -9.64 -3.70
CA ARG A 127 9.19 -9.92 -2.47
C ARG A 127 8.34 -9.64 -1.22
N TRP A 128 7.22 -10.35 -1.11
CA TRP A 128 6.22 -10.18 -0.05
C TRP A 128 6.57 -11.02 1.17
N ASP A 129 7.49 -10.50 2.00
CA ASP A 129 7.82 -11.09 3.29
C ASP A 129 6.93 -10.53 4.41
N LYS A 130 7.37 -10.65 5.67
CA LYS A 130 6.65 -10.18 6.86
C LYS A 130 6.23 -8.70 6.84
N GLN A 131 6.81 -7.88 5.96
CA GLN A 131 6.44 -6.47 5.78
C GLN A 131 5.15 -6.29 4.95
N PHE A 132 4.54 -7.37 4.45
CA PHE A 132 3.34 -7.33 3.62
C PHE A 132 2.23 -8.22 4.18
N LEU A 133 1.00 -7.77 3.99
CA LEU A 133 -0.20 -8.58 4.10
C LEU A 133 -0.51 -9.09 2.68
N VAL A 134 -0.64 -10.40 2.55
CA VAL A 134 -1.18 -11.05 1.35
C VAL A 134 -2.57 -11.55 1.71
N ALA A 135 -3.59 -10.76 1.37
CA ALA A 135 -4.99 -11.09 1.61
C ALA A 135 -5.55 -11.83 0.38
N GLU A 136 -5.82 -13.12 0.54
CA GLU A 136 -6.44 -13.94 -0.50
C GLU A 136 -7.92 -13.53 -0.73
N PRO A 137 -8.52 -13.88 -1.90
CA PRO A 137 -9.91 -13.58 -2.18
C PRO A 137 -10.85 -13.97 -1.03
N GLY A 138 -11.72 -13.04 -0.63
CA GLY A 138 -12.66 -13.25 0.49
C GLY A 138 -12.07 -13.00 1.88
N HIS A 139 -10.76 -12.75 2.03
CA HIS A 139 -10.18 -12.35 3.31
C HIS A 139 -10.77 -11.01 3.77
N ARG A 140 -11.20 -10.95 5.03
CA ARG A 140 -11.63 -9.70 5.66
C ARG A 140 -10.41 -9.04 6.27
N ILE A 141 -9.93 -7.99 5.62
CA ILE A 141 -8.81 -7.18 6.10
C ILE A 141 -9.21 -6.50 7.41
N ARG A 142 -8.34 -6.57 8.42
CA ARG A 142 -8.53 -5.98 9.75
C ARG A 142 -7.29 -5.22 10.19
N HIS A 143 -7.47 -4.28 11.12
CA HIS A 143 -6.37 -3.60 11.80
C HIS A 143 -5.26 -4.56 12.28
N ALA A 144 -5.61 -5.67 12.92
CA ALA A 144 -4.65 -6.66 13.42
C ALA A 144 -3.72 -7.21 12.32
N ASP A 145 -4.19 -7.32 11.06
CA ASP A 145 -3.36 -7.79 9.95
C ASP A 145 -2.13 -6.90 9.69
N PHE A 146 -2.15 -5.64 10.16
CA PHE A 146 -1.09 -4.65 9.93
C PHE A 146 -0.16 -4.44 11.11
N PHE A 147 -0.58 -4.81 12.33
CA PHE A 147 0.05 -4.34 13.57
C PHE A 147 0.25 -5.43 14.64
N GLU A 148 -0.30 -6.63 14.44
CA GLU A 148 -0.12 -7.81 15.31
C GLU A 148 0.66 -8.91 14.57
#